data_AF-A0A1Y2EHL8-F1
#
_entry.id   AF-A0A1Y2EHL8-F1
#
_cell.length_a   1.000
_cell.length_b   1.000
_cell.length_c   1.000
_cell.angle_alpha   90.00
_cell.angle_beta   90.00
_cell.angle_gamma   90.00
#
_symmetry.space_group_name_H-M   'P 1'
#
loop_
_entity.id
_entity.type
_entity.pdbx_description
1 polymer ?
#
loop_
_entity_poly.entity_id
_entity_poly.type
_entity_poly.pdbx_seq_one_letter_code
_entity_poly.pdbx_strand_id
1 'polypeptide(L)'
;MKRDYIHFIYLIQINNSIGYINNKYKNTNLKITNNSIIDNINKNTLKKIIINGVAKEDSILILDNSINKLIFNNENIKEIHINKLTIYGFLDFVKYQEVILENVVLYGRLNFNNYKESNKLIDISNFQYYDKLNIKTNNCIDLYGNVTINNSYFYGNPSCSDSLLSFKGENINNLQINNSYFDGAYSNNCVSISNSSKSHISSSLFEKGGSFENGGGAIRVMKSNFYIEDCKFNDNFSIYDGGIFYVLDSYSFIAQNIEAYNSTALEKGSLIYMYSSENIKTTGYIIN
;
A
#
# COMPACT_ATOMS: atom_id res chain seq x y z
N MET A 1 37.86 10.69 6.45
CA MET A 1 37.01 9.93 5.51
C MET A 1 36.45 10.90 4.48
N LYS A 2 37.01 10.91 3.26
CA LYS A 2 36.43 11.66 2.13
C LYS A 2 35.16 10.94 1.70
N ARG A 3 34.01 11.61 1.83
CA ARG A 3 32.78 11.19 1.15
C ARG A 3 32.92 11.67 -0.29
N ASP A 4 33.20 10.75 -1.21
CA ASP A 4 33.21 11.08 -2.63
C ASP A 4 31.76 11.32 -3.05
N TYR A 5 31.44 12.58 -3.32
CA TYR A 5 30.17 13.01 -3.89
C TYR A 5 30.23 12.77 -5.40
N ILE A 6 29.61 11.70 -5.86
CA ILE A 6 29.43 11.51 -7.29
C ILE A 6 28.23 12.35 -7.73
N HIS A 7 28.52 13.46 -8.40
CA HIS A 7 27.57 14.14 -9.28
C HIS A 7 27.29 13.19 -10.46
N PHE A 8 26.11 12.58 -10.51
CA PHE A 8 25.61 11.99 -11.75
C PHE A 8 24.61 12.93 -12.40
N ILE A 9 25.00 13.39 -13.58
CA ILE A 9 24.13 13.86 -14.65
C ILE A 9 23.46 12.62 -15.26
N TYR A 10 22.17 12.75 -15.61
CA TYR A 10 21.36 11.74 -16.29
C TYR A 10 22.10 11.06 -17.44
N LEU A 11 22.17 9.73 -17.40
CA LEU A 11 22.28 8.89 -18.60
C LEU A 11 21.27 7.76 -18.48
N ILE A 12 20.00 8.11 -18.73
CA ILE A 12 19.05 7.16 -19.30
C ILE A 12 19.46 7.07 -20.77
N GLN A 13 20.32 6.12 -21.12
CA GLN A 13 20.63 5.86 -22.53
C GLN A 13 19.46 5.06 -23.14
N ILE A 14 18.43 5.78 -23.60
CA ILE A 14 17.39 5.22 -24.45
C ILE A 14 17.96 5.11 -25.86
N ASN A 15 18.46 3.92 -26.19
CA ASN A 15 18.53 3.48 -27.58
C ASN A 15 17.82 2.14 -27.65
N ASN A 16 16.56 2.20 -28.12
CA ASN A 16 15.68 1.10 -28.48
C ASN A 16 15.71 -0.13 -27.54
N SER A 17 14.66 -0.20 -26.70
CA SER A 17 14.24 -1.29 -25.81
C SER A 17 14.96 -1.41 -24.45
N ILE A 18 14.14 -1.23 -23.40
CA ILE A 18 14.40 -1.37 -21.95
C ILE A 18 15.34 -0.31 -21.36
N GLY A 19 14.77 0.61 -20.57
CA GLY A 19 15.53 1.49 -19.69
C GLY A 19 15.93 0.73 -18.42
N TYR A 20 17.21 0.45 -18.26
CA TYR A 20 17.77 -0.15 -17.05
C TYR A 20 18.45 0.92 -16.20
N ILE A 21 18.06 1.02 -14.93
CA ILE A 21 18.94 1.58 -13.89
C ILE A 21 19.51 0.36 -13.18
N ASN A 22 20.74 -0.02 -13.54
CA ASN A 22 21.41 -1.19 -12.97
C ASN A 22 22.52 -0.73 -12.03
N ASN A 23 22.33 -0.92 -10.72
CA ASN A 23 23.36 -0.58 -9.75
C ASN A 23 24.34 -1.76 -9.63
N LYS A 24 25.34 -1.80 -10.51
CA LYS A 24 26.24 -2.96 -10.67
C LYS A 24 27.36 -3.04 -9.63
N TYR A 25 27.44 -2.09 -8.70
CA TYR A 25 28.50 -2.02 -7.70
C TYR A 25 27.97 -2.44 -6.33
N LYS A 26 28.65 -3.36 -5.66
CA LYS A 26 28.43 -3.65 -4.24
C LYS A 26 28.79 -2.37 -3.45
N ASN A 27 27.84 -1.80 -2.72
CA ASN A 27 27.96 -0.60 -1.86
C ASN A 27 27.88 0.77 -2.57
N THR A 28 26.80 1.05 -3.28
CA THR A 28 26.56 2.37 -3.89
C THR A 28 25.23 2.96 -3.46
N ASN A 29 25.29 4.08 -2.74
CA ASN A 29 24.13 4.91 -2.47
C ASN A 29 23.85 5.77 -3.71
N LEU A 30 22.68 5.62 -4.32
CA LEU A 30 22.21 6.52 -5.36
C LEU A 30 21.48 7.69 -4.69
N LYS A 31 22.07 8.87 -4.73
CA LYS A 31 21.45 10.10 -4.21
C LYS A 31 20.90 10.93 -5.36
N ILE A 32 19.59 11.20 -5.32
CA ILE A 32 18.88 12.06 -6.26
C ILE A 32 18.41 13.30 -5.49
N THR A 33 18.88 14.49 -5.85
CA THR A 33 18.66 15.72 -5.06
C THR A 33 17.51 16.60 -5.55
N ASN A 34 16.91 16.29 -6.71
CA ASN A 34 15.77 17.02 -7.28
C ASN A 34 14.62 16.05 -7.61
N ASN A 35 13.39 16.57 -7.69
CA ASN A 35 12.23 15.85 -8.24
C ASN A 35 12.61 15.15 -9.56
N SER A 36 12.62 13.82 -9.55
CA SER A 36 12.93 13.04 -10.74
C SER A 36 11.62 12.61 -11.36
N ILE A 37 11.20 13.36 -12.37
CA ILE A 37 10.01 13.03 -13.14
C ILE A 37 10.43 12.13 -14.29
N ILE A 38 9.92 10.90 -14.31
CA ILE A 38 10.01 10.05 -15.49
C ILE A 38 8.79 10.38 -16.38
N ASP A 39 8.80 11.57 -16.99
CA ASP A 39 7.72 12.07 -17.87
C ASP A 39 8.09 12.02 -19.37
N ASN A 40 9.39 12.03 -19.70
CA ASN A 40 9.82 12.41 -21.06
C ASN A 40 10.89 11.50 -21.67
N ILE A 41 10.88 10.22 -21.29
CA ILE A 41 11.61 9.19 -22.02
C ILE A 41 10.90 9.02 -23.37
N ASN A 42 11.55 9.47 -24.45
CA ASN A 42 11.11 9.49 -25.85
C ASN A 42 9.81 8.70 -26.12
N LYS A 43 8.70 9.44 -26.22
CA LYS A 43 7.35 9.04 -25.81
C LYS A 43 6.78 7.73 -26.38
N ASN A 44 7.32 7.12 -27.42
CA ASN A 44 6.56 6.12 -28.20
C ASN A 44 7.00 4.66 -28.07
N THR A 45 8.11 4.32 -27.38
CA THR A 45 8.62 2.93 -27.37
C THR A 45 8.86 2.31 -26.00
N LEU A 46 8.99 3.10 -24.93
CA LEU A 46 9.27 2.52 -23.61
C LEU A 46 8.02 1.91 -23.00
N LYS A 47 7.98 0.58 -22.94
CA LYS A 47 6.87 -0.19 -22.34
C LYS A 47 7.15 -0.68 -20.93
N LYS A 48 8.42 -0.71 -20.50
CA LYS A 48 8.82 -1.32 -19.23
C LYS A 48 9.96 -0.54 -18.57
N ILE A 49 9.83 -0.29 -17.27
CA ILE A 49 10.90 0.22 -16.41
C ILE A 49 11.27 -0.86 -15.40
N ILE A 50 12.56 -1.10 -15.23
CA ILE A 50 13.08 -1.96 -14.17
C ILE A 50 14.13 -1.18 -13.38
N ILE A 51 13.92 -1.06 -12.07
CA ILE A 51 14.90 -0.50 -11.12
C ILE A 51 15.30 -1.65 -10.19
N ASN A 52 16.51 -2.17 -10.37
CA ASN A 52 16.96 -3.35 -9.65
C ASN A 52 18.19 -3.03 -8.81
N GLY A 53 18.12 -3.37 -7.53
CA GLY A 53 19.26 -3.42 -6.64
C GLY A 53 19.89 -4.81 -6.59
N VAL A 54 21.03 -4.90 -5.93
CA VAL A 54 21.71 -6.18 -5.63
C VAL A 54 21.00 -6.87 -4.47
N ALA A 55 20.74 -6.11 -3.41
CA ALA A 55 20.05 -6.49 -2.19
C ALA A 55 19.52 -5.21 -1.53
N LYS A 56 18.40 -5.29 -0.81
CA LYS A 56 17.78 -4.10 -0.19
C LYS A 56 18.68 -3.48 0.89
N GLU A 57 19.55 -4.27 1.51
CA GLU A 57 20.54 -3.84 2.50
C GLU A 57 21.70 -3.05 1.86
N ASP A 58 22.06 -3.38 0.62
CA ASP A 58 23.23 -2.82 -0.07
C ASP A 58 22.88 -1.75 -1.12
N SER A 59 21.62 -1.72 -1.57
CA SER A 59 21.14 -0.87 -2.66
C SER A 59 20.18 0.17 -2.13
N ILE A 60 20.70 1.37 -1.86
CA ILE A 60 19.95 2.47 -1.26
C ILE A 60 19.74 3.57 -2.28
N LEU A 61 18.47 3.92 -2.51
CA LEU A 61 18.04 5.09 -3.27
C LEU A 61 17.56 6.17 -2.29
N ILE A 62 18.20 7.33 -2.31
CA ILE A 62 17.84 8.48 -1.47
C ILE A 62 17.33 9.60 -2.37
N LEU A 63 16.06 9.97 -2.21
CA LEU A 63 15.45 11.16 -2.82
C LEU A 63 15.54 12.28 -1.76
N ASP A 64 16.48 13.20 -1.94
CA ASP A 64 16.88 14.18 -0.91
C ASP A 64 15.71 15.12 -0.53
N ASN A 65 15.45 15.38 0.74
CA ASN A 65 14.40 16.28 1.25
C ASN A 65 12.95 15.75 1.22
N SER A 66 12.10 16.24 2.14
CA SER A 66 10.73 15.75 2.43
C SER A 66 9.70 15.92 1.30
N ILE A 67 10.12 16.36 0.12
CA ILE A 67 9.23 16.71 -1.00
C ILE A 67 9.64 15.98 -2.29
N ASN A 68 10.85 15.42 -2.35
CA ASN A 68 11.34 14.84 -3.59
C ASN A 68 10.66 13.51 -3.90
N LYS A 69 10.13 13.42 -5.12
CA LYS A 69 9.40 12.26 -5.61
C LYS A 69 10.06 11.64 -6.83
N LEU A 70 9.97 10.32 -6.91
CA LEU A 70 10.08 9.58 -8.16
C LEU A 70 8.67 9.42 -8.74
N ILE A 71 8.41 10.14 -9.83
CA ILE A 71 7.07 10.22 -10.43
C ILE A 71 7.02 9.42 -11.73
N PHE A 72 6.06 8.50 -11.82
CA PHE A 72 5.76 7.70 -13.01
C PHE A 72 4.47 8.20 -13.66
N ASN A 73 4.60 8.97 -14.75
CA ASN A 73 3.47 9.68 -15.39
C ASN A 73 3.39 9.42 -16.90
N ASN A 74 3.61 8.18 -17.34
CA ASN A 74 3.61 7.85 -18.76
C ASN A 74 2.73 6.63 -19.08
N GLU A 75 1.64 6.86 -19.84
CA GLU A 75 0.65 5.85 -20.26
C GLU A 75 1.22 4.73 -21.16
N ASN A 76 2.35 4.98 -21.82
CA ASN A 76 3.00 3.99 -22.68
C ASN A 76 3.80 2.96 -21.90
N ILE A 77 4.15 3.28 -20.64
CA ILE A 77 4.81 2.35 -19.74
C ILE A 77 3.75 1.41 -19.18
N LYS A 78 3.84 0.15 -19.61
CA LYS A 78 2.94 -0.92 -19.24
C LYS A 78 3.32 -1.54 -17.91
N GLU A 79 4.62 -1.64 -17.64
CA GLU A 79 5.12 -2.30 -16.44
C GLU A 79 6.21 -1.45 -15.77
N ILE A 80 6.13 -1.30 -14.45
CA ILE A 80 7.18 -0.72 -13.61
C ILE A 80 7.53 -1.73 -12.54
N HIS A 81 8.78 -2.20 -12.53
CA HIS A 81 9.27 -3.17 -11.57
C HIS A 81 10.41 -2.57 -10.74
N ILE A 82 10.22 -2.47 -9.43
CA ILE A 82 11.24 -2.05 -8.47
C ILE A 82 11.58 -3.25 -7.58
N ASN A 83 12.85 -3.65 -7.55
CA ASN A 83 13.28 -4.86 -6.87
C ASN A 83 14.56 -4.65 -6.04
N LYS A 84 14.64 -5.28 -4.86
CA LYS A 84 15.84 -5.36 -4.00
C LYS A 84 16.44 -4.01 -3.64
N LEU A 85 15.60 -3.07 -3.21
CA LEU A 85 16.02 -1.68 -2.92
C LEU A 85 15.50 -1.20 -1.57
N THR A 86 16.33 -0.43 -0.86
CA THR A 86 15.85 0.48 0.18
C THR A 86 15.70 1.87 -0.41
N ILE A 87 14.53 2.49 -0.22
CA ILE A 87 14.19 3.80 -0.78
C ILE A 87 13.86 4.74 0.36
N TYR A 88 14.52 5.89 0.40
CA TYR A 88 14.17 7.02 1.24
C TYR A 88 13.55 8.09 0.35
N GLY A 89 12.24 8.30 0.46
CA GLY A 89 11.52 9.27 -0.38
C GLY A 89 10.15 8.78 -0.84
N PHE A 90 9.65 9.39 -1.92
CA PHE A 90 8.28 9.23 -2.37
C PHE A 90 8.25 8.51 -3.72
N LEU A 91 7.39 7.52 -3.83
CA LEU A 91 7.03 6.88 -5.09
C LEU A 91 5.62 7.34 -5.47
N ASP A 92 5.49 7.95 -6.64
CA ASP A 92 4.22 8.52 -7.12
C ASP A 92 3.86 7.92 -8.49
N PHE A 93 2.91 6.99 -8.51
CA PHE A 93 2.44 6.30 -9.69
C PHE A 93 1.19 7.00 -10.24
N VAL A 94 1.43 7.99 -11.10
CA VAL A 94 0.36 8.82 -11.69
C VAL A 94 -0.35 8.08 -12.83
N LYS A 95 0.45 7.47 -13.71
CA LYS A 95 -0.01 6.68 -14.86
C LYS A 95 0.77 5.39 -14.90
N TYR A 96 0.06 4.28 -14.75
CA TYR A 96 0.60 2.93 -14.73
C TYR A 96 -0.47 1.95 -15.21
N GLN A 97 -0.01 0.80 -15.71
CA GLN A 97 -0.86 -0.35 -15.98
C GLN A 97 -0.51 -1.51 -15.05
N GLU A 98 0.78 -1.75 -14.83
CA GLU A 98 1.30 -2.75 -13.90
C GLU A 98 2.46 -2.17 -13.06
N VAL A 99 2.41 -2.39 -11.75
CA VAL A 99 3.48 -2.03 -10.81
C VAL A 99 3.82 -3.24 -9.96
N ILE A 100 5.10 -3.61 -9.95
CA ILE A 100 5.64 -4.73 -9.18
C ILE A 100 6.68 -4.16 -8.20
N LEU A 101 6.43 -4.33 -6.91
CA LEU A 101 7.35 -3.99 -5.82
C LEU A 101 7.78 -5.27 -5.12
N GLU A 102 9.04 -5.69 -5.33
CA GLU A 102 9.54 -6.98 -4.82
C GLU A 102 10.79 -6.78 -3.94
N ASN A 103 10.76 -7.28 -2.70
CA ASN A 103 11.90 -7.15 -1.77
C ASN A 103 12.36 -5.69 -1.57
N VAL A 104 11.40 -4.77 -1.43
CA VAL A 104 11.67 -3.33 -1.27
C VAL A 104 11.40 -2.88 0.16
N VAL A 105 12.26 -2.01 0.69
CA VAL A 105 11.98 -1.23 1.92
C VAL A 105 11.73 0.22 1.51
N LEU A 106 10.59 0.77 1.88
CA LEU A 106 10.26 2.17 1.64
C LEU A 106 10.16 2.93 2.95
N TYR A 107 11.04 3.90 3.11
CA TYR A 107 10.96 4.96 4.12
C TYR A 107 10.41 6.23 3.47
N GLY A 108 9.09 6.38 3.45
CA GLY A 108 8.43 7.54 2.89
C GLY A 108 7.02 7.23 2.38
N ARG A 109 6.62 7.83 1.26
CA ARG A 109 5.24 7.76 0.75
C ARG A 109 5.14 6.89 -0.49
N LEU A 110 4.09 6.07 -0.53
CA LEU A 110 3.70 5.29 -1.69
C LEU A 110 2.32 5.78 -2.15
N ASN A 111 2.27 6.42 -3.32
CA ASN A 111 1.04 6.97 -3.85
C ASN A 111 0.72 6.35 -5.22
N PHE A 112 -0.52 5.91 -5.39
CA PHE A 112 -1.07 5.50 -6.67
C PHE A 112 -2.24 6.41 -7.00
N ASN A 113 -2.22 7.06 -8.16
CA ASN A 113 -3.32 7.93 -8.55
C ASN A 113 -4.40 7.13 -9.29
N ASN A 114 -5.65 7.49 -8.97
CA ASN A 114 -6.79 7.03 -9.73
C ASN A 114 -6.96 7.80 -11.05
N TYR A 115 -6.12 7.47 -12.04
CA TYR A 115 -6.30 7.95 -13.40
C TYR A 115 -7.10 6.92 -14.20
N LYS A 116 -8.44 7.12 -14.29
CA LYS A 116 -9.44 6.31 -15.01
C LYS A 116 -9.68 4.89 -14.48
N GLU A 117 -10.94 4.49 -14.43
CA GLU A 117 -11.38 3.11 -14.18
C GLU A 117 -10.66 2.18 -15.16
N SER A 118 -9.79 1.31 -14.64
CA SER A 118 -9.04 0.37 -15.46
C SER A 118 -8.52 -0.79 -14.63
N ASN A 119 -8.44 -1.97 -15.26
CA ASN A 119 -7.83 -3.20 -14.73
C ASN A 119 -6.31 -3.05 -14.58
N LYS A 120 -5.87 -2.11 -13.73
CA LYS A 120 -4.47 -1.98 -13.35
C LYS A 120 -4.08 -3.14 -12.45
N LEU A 121 -2.80 -3.47 -12.44
CA LEU A 121 -2.22 -4.53 -11.62
C LEU A 121 -1.19 -3.91 -10.66
N ILE A 122 -1.30 -4.23 -9.39
CA ILE A 122 -0.32 -3.87 -8.38
C ILE A 122 0.05 -5.15 -7.63
N ASP A 123 1.31 -5.55 -7.71
CA ASP A 123 1.86 -6.69 -6.96
C ASP A 123 2.93 -6.19 -5.99
N ILE A 124 2.75 -6.47 -4.71
CA ILE A 124 3.64 -6.06 -3.62
C ILE A 124 4.05 -7.32 -2.86
N SER A 125 5.33 -7.65 -2.87
CA SER A 125 5.84 -8.83 -2.18
C SER A 125 7.14 -8.58 -1.42
N ASN A 126 7.24 -9.17 -0.23
CA ASN A 126 8.38 -9.00 0.67
C ASN A 126 8.70 -7.51 0.93
N PHE A 127 7.65 -6.69 1.01
CA PHE A 127 7.74 -5.24 1.13
C PHE A 127 7.74 -4.80 2.59
N GLN A 128 8.47 -3.74 2.91
CA GLN A 128 8.39 -3.08 4.22
C GLN A 128 8.10 -1.60 4.04
N TYR A 129 7.03 -1.12 4.65
CA TYR A 129 6.58 0.26 4.56
C TYR A 129 6.69 0.99 5.89
N TYR A 130 7.41 2.11 5.89
CA TYR A 130 7.47 3.03 7.01
C TYR A 130 7.16 4.44 6.53
N ASP A 131 6.05 5.03 6.96
CA ASP A 131 5.88 6.48 6.81
C ASP A 131 6.81 7.18 7.81
N LYS A 132 7.81 7.91 7.31
CA LYS A 132 8.80 8.62 8.13
C LYS A 132 8.61 10.13 8.12
N LEU A 133 7.51 10.62 7.57
CA LEU A 133 7.38 12.03 7.21
C LEU A 133 6.23 12.69 7.96
N ASN A 134 6.49 13.88 8.50
CA ASN A 134 5.48 14.70 9.19
C ASN A 134 4.59 15.47 8.20
N ILE A 135 4.15 14.83 7.12
CA ILE A 135 3.25 15.44 6.13
C ILE A 135 1.88 14.82 6.26
N LYS A 136 0.90 15.62 6.68
CA LYS A 136 -0.45 15.12 6.88
C LYS A 136 -1.09 14.64 5.58
N THR A 137 -1.61 13.42 5.57
CA THR A 137 -2.49 12.87 4.52
C THR A 137 -3.67 12.18 5.17
N ASN A 138 -4.69 11.87 4.36
CA ASN A 138 -5.79 11.07 4.87
C ASN A 138 -5.34 9.63 5.12
N ASN A 139 -4.94 8.94 4.06
CA ASN A 139 -4.38 7.60 4.13
C ASN A 139 -2.85 7.62 3.95
N CYS A 140 -2.14 6.61 4.45
CA CYS A 140 -0.71 6.48 4.16
C CYS A 140 -0.46 5.96 2.73
N ILE A 141 -1.26 4.97 2.32
CA ILE A 141 -1.24 4.36 1.00
C ILE A 141 -2.67 4.30 0.47
N ASP A 142 -2.89 4.88 -0.71
CA ASP A 142 -4.10 4.66 -1.50
C ASP A 142 -3.79 3.71 -2.66
N LEU A 143 -4.61 2.67 -2.84
CA LEU A 143 -4.48 1.65 -3.86
C LEU A 143 -5.73 1.57 -4.73
N TYR A 144 -5.51 1.39 -6.04
CA TYR A 144 -6.52 1.30 -7.09
C TYR A 144 -6.12 0.22 -8.11
N GLY A 145 -7.09 -0.47 -8.71
CA GLY A 145 -6.85 -1.62 -9.60
C GLY A 145 -6.89 -2.96 -8.87
N ASN A 146 -6.48 -4.04 -9.52
CA ASN A 146 -6.33 -5.36 -8.88
C ASN A 146 -5.01 -5.40 -8.11
N VAL A 147 -5.10 -5.69 -6.81
CA VAL A 147 -3.99 -5.59 -5.88
C VAL A 147 -3.72 -6.95 -5.25
N THR A 148 -2.46 -7.35 -5.27
CA THR A 148 -1.94 -8.51 -4.53
C THR A 148 -0.83 -8.04 -3.59
N ILE A 149 -0.91 -8.44 -2.31
CA ILE A 149 0.08 -8.16 -1.28
C ILE A 149 0.47 -9.46 -0.60
N ASN A 150 1.76 -9.79 -0.58
CA ASN A 150 2.27 -11.02 0.02
C ASN A 150 3.46 -10.75 0.92
N ASN A 151 3.55 -11.44 2.08
CA ASN A 151 4.74 -11.47 2.92
C ASN A 151 5.28 -10.08 3.29
N SER A 152 4.40 -9.11 3.52
CA SER A 152 4.76 -7.69 3.63
C SER A 152 4.41 -7.09 4.98
N TYR A 153 5.10 -6.02 5.35
CA TYR A 153 5.01 -5.37 6.66
C TYR A 153 4.70 -3.89 6.47
N PHE A 154 3.65 -3.41 7.13
CA PHE A 154 3.20 -2.02 7.04
C PHE A 154 3.11 -1.42 8.43
N TYR A 155 3.77 -0.28 8.61
CA TYR A 155 3.80 0.44 9.88
C TYR A 155 3.13 1.80 9.71
N GLY A 156 2.08 2.03 10.51
CA GLY A 156 1.30 3.25 10.59
C GLY A 156 2.09 4.44 11.13
N ASN A 157 1.50 5.62 10.96
CA ASN A 157 2.06 6.87 11.46
C ASN A 157 0.92 7.89 11.68
N PRO A 158 0.95 8.66 12.78
CA PRO A 158 0.02 9.77 13.02
C PRO A 158 -0.02 10.87 11.93
N SER A 159 0.92 10.87 10.98
CA SER A 159 0.86 11.69 9.76
C SER A 159 -0.33 11.34 8.88
N CYS A 160 -0.82 10.10 8.92
CA CYS A 160 -2.03 9.69 8.22
C CYS A 160 -3.21 9.78 9.20
N SER A 161 -4.33 10.39 8.81
CA SER A 161 -5.46 10.61 9.73
C SER A 161 -6.47 9.47 9.78
N ASP A 162 -6.55 8.64 8.74
CA ASP A 162 -7.56 7.57 8.63
C ASP A 162 -6.90 6.19 8.53
N SER A 163 -6.52 5.75 7.32
CA SER A 163 -6.08 4.37 7.11
C SER A 163 -4.60 4.27 6.74
N LEU A 164 -3.90 3.26 7.25
CA LEU A 164 -2.57 2.88 6.80
C LEU A 164 -2.63 2.43 5.33
N LEU A 165 -3.57 1.54 5.00
CA LEU A 165 -3.84 1.13 3.63
C LEU A 165 -5.31 1.35 3.29
N SER A 166 -5.57 2.08 2.20
CA SER A 166 -6.90 2.34 1.66
C SER A 166 -7.00 1.78 0.26
N PHE A 167 -7.86 0.78 0.09
CA PHE A 167 -8.16 0.15 -1.18
C PHE A 167 -9.52 0.60 -1.71
N LYS A 168 -9.53 1.08 -2.96
CA LYS A 168 -10.74 1.49 -3.69
C LYS A 168 -10.88 0.62 -4.93
N GLY A 169 -11.80 -0.32 -4.87
CA GLY A 169 -11.97 -1.36 -5.88
C GLY A 169 -12.79 -0.97 -7.11
N GLU A 170 -13.47 0.19 -7.10
CA GLU A 170 -14.25 0.70 -8.25
C GLU A 170 -15.31 -0.30 -8.77
N ASN A 171 -15.83 -1.15 -7.90
CA ASN A 171 -16.79 -2.24 -8.12
C ASN A 171 -16.32 -3.38 -9.04
N ILE A 172 -15.15 -3.26 -9.67
CA ILE A 172 -14.63 -4.22 -10.65
C ILE A 172 -13.32 -4.88 -10.21
N ASN A 173 -12.59 -4.26 -9.29
CA ASN A 173 -11.26 -4.70 -8.91
C ASN A 173 -11.25 -5.50 -7.60
N ASN A 174 -10.23 -6.35 -7.50
CA ASN A 174 -10.03 -7.27 -6.40
C ASN A 174 -8.82 -6.88 -5.53
N LEU A 175 -8.88 -7.26 -4.26
CA LEU A 175 -7.76 -7.17 -3.32
C LEU A 175 -7.46 -8.56 -2.77
N GLN A 176 -6.19 -8.95 -2.79
CA GLN A 176 -5.70 -10.13 -2.12
C GLN A 176 -4.52 -9.78 -1.22
N ILE A 177 -4.58 -10.16 0.07
CA ILE A 177 -3.50 -9.96 1.04
C ILE A 177 -3.21 -11.29 1.73
N ASN A 178 -1.97 -11.76 1.67
CA ASN A 178 -1.58 -13.01 2.34
C ASN A 178 -0.32 -12.83 3.18
N ASN A 179 -0.28 -13.51 4.33
CA ASN A 179 0.88 -13.61 5.20
C ASN A 179 1.57 -12.27 5.48
N SER A 180 0.77 -11.24 5.78
CA SER A 180 1.25 -9.87 5.95
C SER A 180 0.96 -9.33 7.35
N TYR A 181 1.70 -8.31 7.74
CA TYR A 181 1.63 -7.68 9.04
C TYR A 181 1.30 -6.20 8.93
N PHE A 182 0.36 -5.74 9.75
CA PHE A 182 -0.08 -4.35 9.80
C PHE A 182 -0.08 -3.86 11.25
N ASP A 183 0.73 -2.84 11.54
CA ASP A 183 0.70 -2.10 12.80
C ASP A 183 0.08 -0.73 12.56
N GLY A 184 -1.12 -0.48 13.10
CA GLY A 184 -1.82 0.80 12.95
C GLY A 184 -1.27 1.94 13.82
N ALA A 185 -0.28 1.66 14.68
CA ALA A 185 0.34 2.57 15.64
C ALA A 185 -0.67 3.31 16.56
N TYR A 186 -1.85 2.70 16.78
CA TYR A 186 -3.05 3.28 17.39
C TYR A 186 -3.53 4.59 16.75
N SER A 187 -2.97 4.99 15.61
CA SER A 187 -3.31 6.23 14.91
C SER A 187 -4.12 5.98 13.65
N ASN A 188 -4.07 4.76 13.12
CA ASN A 188 -4.62 4.44 11.82
C ASN A 188 -5.46 3.17 11.87
N ASN A 189 -6.57 3.17 11.14
CA ASN A 189 -7.17 1.94 10.68
C ASN A 189 -6.12 1.17 9.87
N CYS A 190 -5.96 -0.14 10.08
CA CYS A 190 -4.92 -0.87 9.35
C CYS A 190 -5.26 -0.97 7.86
N VAL A 191 -6.47 -1.43 7.53
CA VAL A 191 -6.91 -1.62 6.14
C VAL A 191 -8.36 -1.18 5.96
N SER A 192 -8.58 -0.27 5.02
CA SER A 192 -9.89 0.18 4.57
C SER A 192 -10.14 -0.31 3.14
N ILE A 193 -11.29 -0.95 2.93
CA ILE A 193 -11.69 -1.60 1.68
C ILE A 193 -13.02 -1.01 1.26
N SER A 194 -13.08 -0.46 0.06
CA SER A 194 -14.32 0.14 -0.46
C SER A 194 -14.58 -0.26 -1.91
N ASN A 195 -15.85 -0.52 -2.22
CA ASN A 195 -16.31 -0.82 -3.57
C ASN A 195 -15.48 -1.95 -4.23
N SER A 196 -15.14 -3.01 -3.50
CA SER A 196 -14.38 -4.13 -4.05
C SER A 196 -15.31 -5.19 -4.62
N SER A 197 -14.99 -5.68 -5.82
CA SER A 197 -15.70 -6.83 -6.40
C SER A 197 -15.50 -8.06 -5.52
N LYS A 198 -14.25 -8.35 -5.13
CA LYS A 198 -13.87 -9.37 -4.16
C LYS A 198 -12.59 -8.97 -3.43
N SER A 199 -12.62 -9.04 -2.11
CA SER A 199 -11.45 -8.86 -1.25
C SER A 199 -11.22 -10.12 -0.42
N HIS A 200 -9.98 -10.62 -0.41
CA HIS A 200 -9.57 -11.79 0.37
C HIS A 200 -8.30 -11.48 1.17
N ILE A 201 -8.35 -11.73 2.48
CA ILE A 201 -7.19 -11.59 3.37
C ILE A 201 -6.96 -12.92 4.07
N SER A 202 -5.74 -13.43 4.08
CA SER A 202 -5.41 -14.70 4.72
C SER A 202 -4.12 -14.65 5.53
N SER A 203 -4.05 -15.46 6.59
CA SER A 203 -2.81 -15.74 7.35
C SER A 203 -2.08 -14.48 7.84
N SER A 204 -2.81 -13.40 8.15
CA SER A 204 -2.23 -12.08 8.40
C SER A 204 -2.43 -11.63 9.85
N LEU A 205 -1.57 -10.73 10.32
CA LEU A 205 -1.63 -10.14 11.66
C LEU A 205 -1.92 -8.64 11.58
N PHE A 206 -2.94 -8.21 12.31
CA PHE A 206 -3.32 -6.81 12.46
C PHE A 206 -3.23 -6.43 13.93
N GLU A 207 -2.43 -5.44 14.26
CA GLU A 207 -2.33 -4.97 15.62
C GLU A 207 -2.28 -3.46 15.75
N LYS A 208 -2.71 -2.98 16.92
CA LYS A 208 -2.71 -1.55 17.27
C LYS A 208 -3.42 -0.72 16.21
N GLY A 209 -4.45 -1.27 15.56
CA GLY A 209 -5.35 -0.51 14.69
C GLY A 209 -6.12 0.53 15.50
N GLY A 210 -6.22 1.76 15.00
CA GLY A 210 -6.88 2.87 15.69
C GLY A 210 -7.81 3.64 14.75
N SER A 211 -9.11 3.67 15.04
CA SER A 211 -10.09 4.43 14.27
C SER A 211 -10.78 5.50 15.12
N PHE A 212 -10.68 6.75 14.67
CA PHE A 212 -11.20 7.92 15.39
C PHE A 212 -12.36 8.61 14.68
N GLU A 213 -12.75 8.14 13.48
CA GLU A 213 -13.81 8.75 12.68
C GLU A 213 -14.87 7.74 12.20
N ASN A 214 -14.49 6.70 11.45
CA ASN A 214 -15.47 5.88 10.72
C ASN A 214 -15.52 4.40 11.15
N GLY A 215 -15.04 4.08 12.34
CA GLY A 215 -15.06 2.72 12.89
C GLY A 215 -14.00 1.77 12.30
N GLY A 216 -13.96 0.55 12.81
CA GLY A 216 -13.08 -0.53 12.34
C GLY A 216 -11.63 -0.26 12.72
N GLY A 217 -11.23 -0.50 13.97
CA GLY A 217 -9.85 -0.26 14.40
C GLY A 217 -8.84 -0.98 13.51
N ALA A 218 -9.06 -2.26 13.23
CA ALA A 218 -8.22 -3.02 12.30
C ALA A 218 -8.67 -2.86 10.84
N ILE A 219 -9.92 -3.23 10.54
CA ILE A 219 -10.41 -3.37 9.18
C ILE A 219 -11.76 -2.68 9.01
N ARG A 220 -11.84 -1.86 7.96
CA ARG A 220 -13.07 -1.20 7.52
C ARG A 220 -13.46 -1.73 6.15
N VAL A 221 -14.71 -2.14 5.99
CA VAL A 221 -15.23 -2.70 4.74
C VAL A 221 -16.52 -1.98 4.35
N MET A 222 -16.56 -1.44 3.12
CA MET A 222 -17.70 -0.71 2.59
C MET A 222 -18.06 -1.25 1.20
N LYS A 223 -19.34 -1.54 0.93
CA LYS A 223 -19.84 -1.86 -0.43
C LYS A 223 -19.01 -2.93 -1.15
N SER A 224 -18.64 -3.99 -0.45
CA SER A 224 -17.69 -4.99 -0.95
C SER A 224 -18.15 -6.42 -0.66
N ASN A 225 -17.57 -7.39 -1.37
CA ASN A 225 -17.54 -8.78 -0.94
C ASN A 225 -16.21 -9.05 -0.24
N PHE A 226 -16.24 -9.39 1.04
CA PHE A 226 -15.04 -9.55 1.86
C PHE A 226 -14.96 -10.93 2.51
N TYR A 227 -13.84 -11.60 2.31
CA TYR A 227 -13.47 -12.85 2.95
C TYR A 227 -12.16 -12.68 3.71
N ILE A 228 -12.13 -13.12 4.95
CA ILE A 228 -10.92 -13.14 5.76
C ILE A 228 -10.78 -14.47 6.49
N GLU A 229 -9.58 -15.06 6.47
CA GLU A 229 -9.33 -16.34 7.11
C GLU A 229 -7.96 -16.44 7.78
N ASP A 230 -7.86 -17.26 8.83
CA ASP A 230 -6.60 -17.58 9.51
C ASP A 230 -5.84 -16.33 9.99
N CYS A 231 -6.56 -15.30 10.42
CA CYS A 231 -5.99 -14.01 10.79
C CYS A 231 -6.02 -13.77 12.30
N LYS A 232 -5.03 -13.01 12.77
CA LYS A 232 -4.92 -12.61 14.18
C LYS A 232 -5.07 -11.10 14.33
N PHE A 233 -5.75 -10.69 15.40
CA PHE A 233 -6.05 -9.31 15.73
C PHE A 233 -5.67 -9.02 17.18
N ASN A 234 -4.73 -8.11 17.41
CA ASN A 234 -4.29 -7.73 18.76
C ASN A 234 -4.47 -6.24 19.00
N ASP A 235 -5.02 -5.88 20.15
CA ASP A 235 -4.99 -4.51 20.67
C ASP A 235 -5.58 -3.46 19.70
N ASN A 236 -6.70 -3.78 19.04
CA ASN A 236 -7.33 -2.84 18.10
C ASN A 236 -8.41 -2.00 18.79
N PHE A 237 -8.46 -0.72 18.46
CA PHE A 237 -9.32 0.26 19.11
C PHE A 237 -10.12 1.09 18.10
N SER A 238 -11.38 1.35 18.43
CA SER A 238 -12.23 2.29 17.71
C SER A 238 -12.97 3.20 18.71
N ILE A 239 -13.05 4.50 18.43
CA ILE A 239 -13.92 5.39 19.23
C ILE A 239 -15.39 5.04 19.00
N TYR A 240 -15.79 4.78 17.76
CA TYR A 240 -17.21 4.62 17.44
C TYR A 240 -17.58 3.14 17.39
N ASP A 241 -17.45 2.57 16.20
CA ASP A 241 -18.04 1.27 15.90
C ASP A 241 -16.94 0.28 15.47
N GLY A 242 -17.03 -0.99 15.90
CA GLY A 242 -16.16 -2.06 15.40
C GLY A 242 -14.71 -1.94 15.86
N GLY A 243 -14.33 -2.59 16.96
CA GLY A 243 -12.93 -2.54 17.42
C GLY A 243 -11.97 -3.22 16.46
N ILE A 244 -12.42 -4.32 15.83
CA ILE A 244 -11.70 -4.97 14.73
C ILE A 244 -12.38 -4.63 13.41
N PHE A 245 -13.64 -5.03 13.24
CA PHE A 245 -14.34 -4.92 11.98
C PHE A 245 -15.44 -3.86 12.01
N TYR A 246 -15.42 -2.96 11.03
CA TYR A 246 -16.58 -2.14 10.68
C TYR A 246 -17.02 -2.49 9.27
N VAL A 247 -18.25 -3.00 9.14
CA VAL A 247 -18.81 -3.50 7.88
C VAL A 247 -20.05 -2.70 7.54
N LEU A 248 -19.98 -1.91 6.48
CA LEU A 248 -21.05 -1.03 6.06
C LEU A 248 -21.50 -1.38 4.64
N ASP A 249 -22.80 -1.58 4.45
CA ASP A 249 -23.42 -1.73 3.13
C ASP A 249 -22.70 -2.75 2.23
N SER A 250 -22.18 -3.84 2.80
CA SER A 250 -21.35 -4.80 2.07
C SER A 250 -22.18 -5.99 1.60
N TYR A 251 -21.91 -6.54 0.42
CA TYR A 251 -22.76 -7.61 -0.13
C TYR A 251 -22.54 -8.93 0.62
N SER A 252 -21.28 -9.21 0.99
CA SER A 252 -20.92 -10.37 1.79
C SER A 252 -19.74 -10.06 2.72
N PHE A 253 -19.78 -10.65 3.91
CA PHE A 253 -18.71 -10.65 4.89
C PHE A 253 -18.56 -12.06 5.45
N ILE A 254 -17.39 -12.65 5.29
CA ILE A 254 -17.09 -13.97 5.85
C ILE A 254 -15.76 -13.86 6.60
N ALA A 255 -15.76 -14.20 7.88
CA ALA A 255 -14.56 -14.32 8.70
C ALA A 255 -14.45 -15.76 9.20
N GLN A 256 -13.32 -16.42 8.92
CA GLN A 256 -13.08 -17.81 9.28
C GLN A 256 -11.78 -17.97 10.10
N ASN A 257 -11.81 -18.78 11.16
CA ASN A 257 -10.64 -19.08 11.98
C ASN A 257 -9.85 -17.81 12.38
N ILE A 258 -10.54 -16.85 13.01
CA ILE A 258 -9.94 -15.59 13.46
C ILE A 258 -9.63 -15.63 14.95
N GLU A 259 -8.44 -15.18 15.33
CA GLU A 259 -8.07 -14.97 16.72
C GLU A 259 -8.12 -13.47 17.06
N ALA A 260 -8.91 -13.09 18.06
CA ALA A 260 -9.06 -11.69 18.48
C ALA A 260 -8.70 -11.53 19.96
N TYR A 261 -7.77 -10.60 20.25
CA TYR A 261 -7.30 -10.29 21.59
C TYR A 261 -7.38 -8.78 21.84
N ASN A 262 -7.84 -8.44 23.04
CA ASN A 262 -7.82 -7.07 23.59
C ASN A 262 -8.30 -5.98 22.62
N SER A 263 -9.34 -6.27 21.83
CA SER A 263 -9.87 -5.31 20.85
C SER A 263 -11.22 -4.77 21.30
N THR A 264 -11.41 -3.46 21.19
CA THR A 264 -12.59 -2.77 21.73
C THR A 264 -13.06 -1.60 20.89
N ALA A 265 -14.34 -1.28 21.02
CA ALA A 265 -14.95 -0.07 20.50
C ALA A 265 -15.70 0.62 21.64
N LEU A 266 -15.61 1.95 21.73
CA LEU A 266 -16.21 2.69 22.83
C LEU A 266 -17.73 2.83 22.67
N GLU A 267 -18.27 3.00 21.45
CA GLU A 267 -19.72 3.08 21.26
C GLU A 267 -20.37 1.71 20.99
N LYS A 268 -20.01 1.01 19.90
CA LYS A 268 -20.70 -0.24 19.52
C LYS A 268 -19.79 -1.29 18.90
N GLY A 269 -20.16 -2.55 19.09
CA GLY A 269 -19.59 -3.67 18.34
C GLY A 269 -18.10 -3.89 18.63
N SER A 270 -17.75 -4.18 19.89
CA SER A 270 -16.36 -4.36 20.37
C SER A 270 -15.48 -5.16 19.39
N LEU A 271 -15.97 -6.30 18.91
CA LEU A 271 -15.30 -7.08 17.85
C LEU A 271 -15.71 -6.56 16.46
N ILE A 272 -17.02 -6.57 16.19
CA ILE A 272 -17.60 -6.26 14.89
C ILE A 272 -18.81 -5.35 15.05
N TYR A 273 -18.90 -4.36 14.17
CA TYR A 273 -20.13 -3.64 13.91
C TYR A 273 -20.50 -3.80 12.44
N MET A 274 -21.74 -4.20 12.18
CA MET A 274 -22.25 -4.43 10.83
C MET A 274 -23.56 -3.67 10.65
N TYR A 275 -23.62 -2.83 9.61
CA TYR A 275 -24.79 -2.03 9.28
C TYR A 275 -25.11 -2.12 7.78
N SER A 276 -26.40 -2.19 7.45
CA SER A 276 -26.89 -2.14 6.08
C SER A 276 -28.03 -1.14 5.97
N SER A 277 -27.93 -0.25 4.99
CA SER A 277 -29.03 0.60 4.54
C SER A 277 -30.12 -0.21 3.83
N GLU A 278 -31.31 0.37 3.69
CA GLU A 278 -32.48 -0.32 3.13
C GLU A 278 -32.26 -0.91 1.72
N ASN A 279 -31.33 -0.33 0.95
CA ASN A 279 -31.07 -0.72 -0.44
C ASN A 279 -30.05 -1.86 -0.59
N ILE A 280 -29.36 -2.25 0.49
CA ILE A 280 -28.31 -3.27 0.44
C ILE A 280 -28.58 -4.30 1.55
N LYS A 281 -28.51 -5.59 1.20
CA LYS A 281 -28.61 -6.66 2.19
C LYS A 281 -27.23 -7.27 2.41
N THR A 282 -26.63 -6.97 3.56
CA THR A 282 -25.37 -7.64 3.96
C THR A 282 -25.65 -9.05 4.46
N THR A 283 -24.88 -10.02 3.98
CA THR A 283 -24.83 -11.37 4.55
C THR A 283 -23.50 -11.57 5.26
N GLY A 284 -23.53 -11.90 6.54
CA GLY A 284 -22.36 -12.05 7.40
C GLY A 284 -22.23 -13.45 7.98
N TYR A 285 -21.04 -14.05 7.92
CA TYR A 285 -20.70 -15.31 8.60
C TYR A 285 -19.42 -15.14 9.41
N ILE A 286 -19.42 -15.65 10.65
CA ILE A 286 -18.22 -15.84 11.46
C ILE A 286 -18.15 -17.33 11.77
N ILE A 287 -17.05 -17.97 11.35
CA ILE A 287 -16.83 -19.41 11.45
C ILE A 287 -15.55 -19.59 12.26
N ASN A 288 -15.62 -20.35 13.33
CA ASN A 288 -14.47 -20.72 14.15
C ASN A 288 -14.25 -22.23 14.03
#